data_AF-A0A0D8B6E5-F1
#
_entry.id   AF-A0A0D8B6E5-F1
#
_cell.length_a   1.000
_cell.length_b   1.000
_cell.length_c   1.000
_cell.angle_alpha   90.00
_cell.angle_beta   90.00
_cell.angle_gamma   90.00
#
_symmetry.space_group_name_H-M   'P 1'
#
loop_
_entity.id
_entity.type
_entity.pdbx_description
1 polymer ?
#
loop_
_entity_poly.entity_id
_entity_poly.type
_entity_poly.pdbx_seq_one_letter_code
_entity_poly.pdbx_strand_id
1 'polypeptide(L)' 'MTLTDARALIGTDRLWLVPGTTGKVLVGVRVHDARMSYGRPQLHVQPLAGRGHRWIDAELTQPVED' A
#
# COMPACT_ATOMS: atom_id res chain seq x y z
N MET A 1 6.90 3.45 -9.81
CA MET A 1 7.80 3.31 -8.62
C MET A 1 8.79 2.15 -8.85
N THR A 2 10.01 2.16 -8.28
CA THR A 2 10.93 1.00 -8.35
C THR A 2 10.78 0.05 -7.15
N LEU A 3 11.36 -1.16 -7.21
CA LEU A 3 11.38 -2.08 -6.06
C LEU A 3 12.18 -1.50 -4.87
N THR A 4 13.26 -0.76 -5.14
CA THR A 4 14.06 -0.12 -4.09
C THR A 4 13.24 0.92 -3.35
N ASP A 5 12.50 1.76 -4.09
CA ASP A 5 11.59 2.75 -3.50
C ASP A 5 10.50 2.06 -2.67
N ALA A 6 9.92 0.98 -3.19
CA ALA A 6 8.88 0.23 -2.50
C ALA A 6 9.39 -0.40 -1.19
N ARG A 7 10.63 -0.92 -1.17
CA ARG A 7 11.27 -1.44 0.04
C ARG A 7 11.54 -0.37 1.08
N ALA A 8 11.84 0.86 0.66
CA ALA A 8 12.00 1.98 1.58
C ALA A 8 10.70 2.34 2.34
N LEU A 9 9.54 1.86 1.86
CA LEU A 9 8.25 2.06 2.52
C LEU A 9 7.96 1.02 3.61
N ILE A 10 8.76 -0.04 3.75
CA ILE A 10 8.53 -1.07 4.78
C ILE A 10 8.62 -0.45 6.18
N GLY A 11 7.64 -0.73 7.04
CA GLY A 11 7.51 -0.14 8.36
C GLY A 11 6.80 1.21 8.40
N THR A 12 6.42 1.77 7.24
CA THR A 12 5.69 3.04 7.16
C THR A 12 4.17 2.83 7.11
N ASP A 13 3.46 3.86 7.56
CA ASP A 13 2.01 3.97 7.42
C ASP A 13 1.67 4.82 6.19
N ARG A 14 0.67 4.37 5.42
CA ARG A 14 0.30 4.92 4.12
C ARG A 14 -1.22 4.98 4.00
N LEU A 15 -1.74 5.86 3.15
CA LEU A 15 -3.13 5.80 2.72
C LEU A 15 -3.19 5.01 1.41
N TRP A 16 -3.96 3.93 1.38
CA TRP A 16 -4.23 3.13 0.20
C TRP A 16 -5.55 3.53 -0.45
N LEU A 17 -5.50 3.89 -1.72
CA LEU A 17 -6.66 4.11 -2.57
C LEU A 17 -7.24 2.76 -3.02
N VAL A 18 -8.37 2.35 -2.42
CA VAL A 18 -9.00 1.07 -2.72
C VAL A 18 -9.60 1.09 -4.13
N PRO A 19 -9.18 0.20 -5.05
CA PRO A 19 -9.77 0.14 -6.38
C PRO A 19 -11.17 -0.50 -6.32
N GLY A 20 -12.22 0.23 -6.73
CA GLY A 20 -13.61 -0.23 -6.67
C GLY A 20 -14.67 0.82 -7.05
N THR A 21 -15.89 0.38 -7.34
CA THR A 21 -16.93 1.07 -8.14
C THR A 21 -17.72 2.21 -7.48
N THR A 22 -17.62 2.43 -6.17
CA THR A 22 -18.38 3.48 -5.46
C THR A 22 -17.45 4.34 -4.61
N GLY A 23 -16.87 5.36 -5.24
CA GLY A 23 -16.06 6.38 -4.58
C GLY A 23 -14.60 5.99 -4.34
N LYS A 24 -13.75 7.01 -4.22
CA LYS A 24 -12.32 6.89 -3.89
C LYS A 24 -12.17 6.84 -2.37
N VAL A 25 -12.23 5.65 -1.78
CA VAL A 25 -11.99 5.47 -0.34
C VAL A 25 -10.49 5.33 -0.09
N LEU A 26 -9.98 6.11 0.87
CA LEU A 26 -8.62 5.98 1.40
C LEU A 26 -8.66 5.18 2.69
N VAL A 27 -7.82 4.14 2.76
CA VAL A 27 -7.68 3.29 3.94
C VAL A 27 -6.26 3.42 4.47
N GLY A 28 -6.13 3.74 5.76
CA GLY A 28 -4.84 3.72 6.43
C GLY A 28 -4.31 2.29 6.53
N VAL A 29 -3.08 2.07 6.04
CA VAL A 29 -2.42 0.76 6.05
C VAL A 29 -0.96 0.86 6.49
N ARG A 30 -0.45 -0.19 7.13
CA ARG A 30 0.98 -0.39 7.41
C ARG A 30 1.61 -1.30 6.38
N VAL A 31 2.79 -0.96 5.90
CA VAL A 31 3.57 -1.74 4.94
C VAL A 31 4.50 -2.72 5.66
N HIS A 32 4.44 -4.00 5.31
CA HIS A 32 5.22 -5.07 5.93
C HIS A 32 6.28 -5.65 5.00
N ASP A 33 6.05 -5.64 3.70
CA ASP A 33 6.95 -6.20 2.69
C ASP A 33 6.72 -5.54 1.33
N ALA A 34 7.67 -5.70 0.42
CA ALA A 34 7.61 -5.21 -0.94
C ALA A 34 8.17 -6.24 -1.93
N ARG A 35 7.46 -6.44 -3.05
CA ARG A 35 7.87 -7.37 -4.11
C ARG A 35 7.63 -6.79 -5.50
N MET A 36 8.23 -7.42 -6.50
CA MET A 36 7.83 -7.24 -7.90
C MET A 36 6.85 -8.33 -8.31
N SER A 37 5.76 -7.94 -8.97
CA SER A 37 4.81 -8.87 -9.59
C SER A 37 4.43 -8.33 -10.96
N TYR A 38 4.64 -9.13 -12.02
CA TYR A 38 4.34 -8.74 -13.41
C TYR A 38 4.89 -7.35 -13.80
N GLY A 39 6.13 -7.06 -13.39
CA GLY A 39 6.77 -5.77 -13.69
C GLY A 39 6.27 -4.58 -12.86
N ARG A 40 5.38 -4.79 -11.89
CA ARG A 40 4.87 -3.74 -11.00
C ARG A 40 5.32 -3.97 -9.55
N PRO A 41 5.74 -2.92 -8.82
CA PRO A 41 5.99 -3.03 -7.39
C PRO A 41 4.68 -3.17 -6.63
N GLN A 42 4.63 -4.16 -5.74
CA GLN A 42 3.51 -4.39 -4.83
C GLN A 42 3.97 -4.30 -3.39
N LEU A 43 3.08 -3.82 -2.52
CA LEU A 43 3.28 -3.72 -1.09
C LEU A 43 2.39 -4.74 -0.38
N HIS A 44 2.95 -5.47 0.58
CA HIS A 44 2.18 -6.27 1.51
C HIS A 44 1.73 -5.37 2.65
N VAL A 45 0.42 -5.19 2.79
CA VAL A 45 -0.14 -4.22 3.72
C VAL A 45 -1.17 -4.83 4.67
N GLN A 46 -1.31 -4.22 5.84
CA GLN A 46 -2.34 -4.50 6.83
C GLN A 46 -3.08 -3.19 7.16
N PRO A 47 -4.40 -3.17 7.33
CA PRO A 47 -5.10 -1.95 7.74
C PRO A 47 -4.70 -1.53 9.16
N LEU A 48 -4.61 -0.22 9.40
CA LEU A 48 -4.30 0.34 10.73
C LEU A 48 -5.42 0.06 11.75
N ALA A 49 -6.66 -0.05 11.26
CA ALA A 49 -7.81 -0.46 12.05
C ALA A 49 -8.47 -1.70 11.44
N GLY A 50 -8.74 -2.71 12.27
CA GLY A 50 -9.31 -3.98 11.83
C GLY A 50 -8.24 -5.06 11.61
N ARG A 51 -8.45 -5.93 10.61
CA ARG A 51 -7.62 -7.11 10.38
C ARG A 51 -7.49 -7.48 8.90
N GLY A 52 -6.47 -8.28 8.59
CA GLY A 52 -6.24 -8.86 7.27
C GLY A 52 -4.97 -8.33 6.62
N HIS A 53 -4.49 -9.05 5.60
CA HIS A 53 -3.33 -8.64 4.82
C HIS A 53 -3.63 -8.75 3.34
N ARG A 54 -3.01 -7.89 2.53
CA ARG A 54 -3.17 -7.91 1.08
C ARG A 54 -1.94 -7.37 0.38
N TRP A 55 -1.67 -7.89 -0.82
CA TRP A 55 -0.75 -7.28 -1.76
C TRP A 55 -1.49 -6.24 -2.61
N ILE A 56 -0.98 -5.01 -2.63
CA ILE A 56 -1.57 -3.89 -3.38
C ILE A 56 -0.52 -3.25 -4.28
N ASP A 57 -0.95 -2.62 -5.37
CA ASP A 57 -0.04 -1.85 -6.22
C ASP A 57 0.48 -0.64 -5.45
N ALA A 58 1.81 -0.48 -5.40
CA ALA A 58 2.44 0.57 -4.60
C ALA A 58 2.02 1.99 -5.05
N GLU A 59 1.70 2.12 -6.35
CA GLU A 59 1.25 3.38 -6.98
C GLU A 59 -0.16 3.80 -6.55
N LEU A 60 -0.91 2.92 -5.89
CA LEU A 60 -2.21 3.24 -5.28
C LEU A 60 -2.06 3.72 -3.82
N THR A 61 -0.83 4.02 -3.37
CA THR A 61 -0.59 4.51 -2.01
C THR A 61 -0.05 5.93 -2.01
N GLN A 62 -0.41 6.69 -0.97
CA GLN A 62 0.11 8.03 -0.71
C GLN A 62 0.54 8.15 0.76
N PRO A 63 1.38 9.14 1.12
CA PRO A 63 1.73 9.40 2.51
C PRO A 63 0.47 9.71 3.33
N VAL A 64 0.53 9.45 4.64
CA VAL A 64 -0.38 10.10 5.58
C VAL A 64 0.12 11.54 5.73
N GLU A 65 -0.72 12.53 5.43
CA GLU A 65 -0.44 13.93 5.73
C GLU A 65 -0.93 14.23 7.16
N ASP A 66 -0.15 14.98 7.94
CA ASP A 66 -0.52 15.45 9.29
C ASP A 66 -1.62 16.50 9.27
#